data_AF-A0A835VRK2-F1
#
_entry.id   AF-A0A835VRK2-F1
#
_cell.length_a   1.000
_cell.length_b   1.000
_cell.length_c   1.000
_cell.angle_alpha   90.00
_cell.angle_beta   90.00
_cell.angle_gamma   90.00
#
_symmetry.space_group_name_H-M   'P 1'
#
loop_
_entity.id
_entity.type
_entity.pdbx_description
1 polymer ?
#
loop_
_entity_poly.entity_id
_entity_poly.type
_entity_poly.pdbx_seq_one_letter_code
_entity_poly.pdbx_strand_id
1 'polypeptide(L)'
;MRRPSLGLVAFLVCLSLSRHAPRVDAKPRKSSDDGKSHEDQPDESKEQDECVPLDLEALEDYRYCQLYERVCAHQDTLITHDFRYSFANPKREMVPELPYVDIWNFPAALEANTDALRGRQPKYHLQFRTASAHEPTPALRHPSFSACTLPVVLAPEFPFNMGEFFARAVAAVHSLALDPRVTLVLLTPQSLGLAPFHSLLMQPYSKYPLITSADLGARGCPQEERKQRRRADNEEEDMDWEDGESGDAEAVPADRAVAWSPDASQPHCFKRLLYCKWDIQARVGIPLAEVAARVVSAMQAARQLPVPSLVYNGAEVTDPEPNDPQHDPRDPVQLRVLVESRHGPVRNIKNLQDLLDACKEADKRGFSAGGFTGISCAATSFSDAATGRVSRSRFLANVAAVRTAHVLVVVHGAGASNSWWMRQGSSALVELRPCLFGTKYGSWPDKYLPPQHQKSRDKIRFFALNVEDPEQCENGDIEAGLFNKSIAKGSLTWDHSYFARDKHLRLKSGPFLGFLKHVAALLAPGDTEAYSAAREADLLHGYLLPGGGLVLGQLGVKNATEWVEKEAAEVSTYNDWGEPRY
;
A
#
# COMPACT_ATOMS: atom_id res chain seq x y z
N MET A 1 -1.49 16.93 -59.06
CA MET A 1 -1.43 15.49 -59.42
C MET A 1 -0.39 14.79 -58.58
N ARG A 2 -0.79 14.18 -57.46
CA ARG A 2 0.03 13.24 -56.67
C ARG A 2 -0.91 12.13 -56.21
N ARG A 3 -0.62 10.89 -56.60
CA ARG A 3 -1.36 9.68 -56.21
C ARG A 3 -0.93 9.26 -54.80
N PRO A 4 -1.83 8.76 -53.94
CA PRO A 4 -1.43 7.97 -52.79
C PRO A 4 -1.35 6.49 -53.16
N SER A 5 -0.30 5.84 -52.69
CA SER A 5 -0.11 4.39 -52.72
C SER A 5 -0.96 3.73 -51.64
N LEU A 6 -1.89 2.87 -52.04
CA LEU A 6 -2.57 1.92 -51.16
C LEU A 6 -1.59 0.83 -50.73
N GLY A 7 -1.23 0.81 -49.45
CA GLY A 7 -0.56 -0.32 -48.80
C GLY A 7 -1.59 -1.31 -48.29
N LEU A 8 -1.52 -2.55 -48.80
CA LEU A 8 -2.28 -3.70 -48.33
C LEU A 8 -1.90 -4.00 -46.87
N VAL A 9 -2.88 -4.03 -45.97
CA VAL A 9 -2.73 -4.56 -44.60
C VAL A 9 -3.26 -5.99 -44.60
N ALA A 10 -2.37 -6.97 -44.39
CA ALA A 10 -2.73 -8.36 -44.20
C ALA A 10 -3.18 -8.58 -42.74
N PHE A 11 -4.42 -9.04 -42.56
CA PHE A 11 -4.95 -9.49 -41.28
C PHE A 11 -4.39 -10.89 -40.96
N LEU A 12 -3.58 -10.99 -39.90
CA LEU A 12 -3.20 -12.25 -39.27
C LEU A 12 -4.21 -12.52 -38.13
N VAL A 13 -5.07 -13.50 -38.36
CA VAL A 13 -6.00 -14.04 -37.35
C VAL A 13 -5.23 -15.03 -36.47
N CYS A 14 -4.89 -14.64 -35.25
CA CYS A 14 -4.41 -15.56 -34.22
C CYS A 14 -5.62 -16.26 -33.57
N LEU A 15 -5.83 -17.53 -33.89
CA LEU A 15 -6.72 -18.44 -33.16
C LEU A 15 -6.06 -18.82 -31.83
N SER A 16 -6.50 -18.20 -30.75
CA SER A 16 -6.19 -18.59 -29.37
C SER A 16 -7.01 -19.83 -28.98
N LEU A 17 -6.33 -20.98 -28.94
CA LEU A 17 -6.86 -22.21 -28.33
C LEU A 17 -6.86 -22.06 -26.80
N SER A 18 -8.04 -21.80 -26.22
CA SER A 18 -8.26 -21.86 -24.78
C SER A 18 -8.07 -23.29 -24.26
N ARG A 19 -7.03 -23.49 -23.44
CA ARG A 19 -6.87 -24.71 -22.63
C ARG A 19 -7.90 -24.69 -21.50
N HIS A 20 -8.87 -25.60 -21.55
CA HIS A 20 -9.77 -25.90 -20.44
C HIS A 20 -8.98 -26.57 -19.30
N ALA A 21 -9.03 -25.99 -18.11
CA ALA A 21 -8.61 -26.66 -16.88
C ALA A 21 -9.66 -27.73 -16.50
N PRO A 22 -9.26 -28.92 -16.01
CA PRO A 22 -10.21 -29.95 -15.64
C PRO A 22 -10.95 -29.56 -14.34
N ARG A 23 -12.28 -29.68 -14.41
CA ARG A 23 -13.21 -29.58 -13.27
C ARG A 23 -12.94 -30.76 -12.33
N VAL A 24 -12.57 -30.48 -11.08
CA VAL A 24 -12.49 -31.50 -10.02
C VAL A 24 -13.86 -31.57 -9.35
N ASP A 25 -14.64 -32.59 -9.68
CA ASP A 25 -15.91 -32.88 -9.02
C ASP A 25 -15.65 -33.50 -7.64
N ALA A 26 -15.91 -32.72 -6.58
CA ALA A 26 -15.92 -33.22 -5.21
C ALA A 26 -17.22 -34.01 -4.95
N LYS A 27 -17.09 -35.33 -4.78
CA LYS A 27 -18.18 -36.19 -4.29
C LYS A 27 -18.41 -35.98 -2.78
N PRO A 28 -19.67 -35.98 -2.30
CA PRO A 28 -19.97 -35.90 -0.88
C PRO A 28 -19.67 -37.26 -0.21
N ARG A 29 -18.83 -37.25 0.84
CA ARG A 29 -18.57 -38.43 1.69
C ARG A 29 -19.68 -38.56 2.74
N LYS A 30 -20.36 -39.70 2.74
CA LYS A 30 -21.26 -40.16 3.80
C LYS A 30 -20.45 -40.48 5.06
N SER A 31 -20.94 -40.01 6.21
CA SER A 31 -20.45 -40.38 7.55
C SER A 31 -21.15 -41.64 8.04
N SER A 32 -20.38 -42.66 8.42
CA SER A 32 -20.82 -43.69 9.37
C SER A 32 -19.61 -44.40 9.99
N ASP A 33 -19.74 -44.61 11.31
CA ASP A 33 -19.13 -45.64 12.15
C ASP A 33 -17.65 -45.55 12.58
N ASP A 34 -17.50 -45.14 13.84
CA ASP A 34 -16.93 -45.91 14.96
C ASP A 34 -15.86 -46.96 14.63
N GLY A 35 -14.60 -46.55 14.78
CA GLY A 35 -13.46 -47.44 14.85
C GLY A 35 -12.24 -46.74 15.44
N LYS A 36 -11.99 -46.95 16.74
CA LYS A 36 -10.73 -46.62 17.41
C LYS A 36 -9.58 -47.33 16.70
N SER A 37 -8.90 -46.64 15.79
CA SER A 37 -7.59 -47.00 15.28
C SER A 37 -6.60 -45.96 15.78
N HIS A 38 -5.48 -46.43 16.33
CA HIS A 38 -4.33 -45.60 16.64
C HIS A 38 -3.92 -44.91 15.33
N GLU A 39 -4.21 -43.62 15.21
CA GLU A 39 -3.69 -42.78 14.14
C GLU A 39 -2.17 -42.76 14.27
N ASP A 40 -1.51 -43.35 13.29
CA ASP A 40 -0.11 -43.09 12.96
C ASP A 40 0.05 -41.58 12.79
N GLN A 41 0.50 -40.90 13.85
CA GLN A 41 0.98 -39.53 13.73
C GLN A 41 2.15 -39.57 12.73
N PRO A 42 2.06 -38.85 11.60
CA PRO A 42 3.17 -38.77 10.66
C PRO A 42 4.39 -38.26 11.44
N ASP A 43 5.46 -39.03 11.39
CA ASP A 43 6.73 -38.75 12.05
C ASP A 43 7.34 -37.47 11.45
N GLU A 44 6.92 -36.29 11.96
CA GLU A 44 7.42 -34.95 11.61
C GLU A 44 8.94 -34.80 11.87
N SER A 45 9.59 -35.80 12.48
CA SER A 45 11.01 -35.76 12.83
C SER A 45 11.97 -36.04 11.67
N LYS A 46 11.47 -36.38 10.47
CA LYS A 46 12.32 -36.77 9.32
C LYS A 46 12.34 -35.82 8.13
N GLU A 47 11.58 -34.73 8.15
CA GLU A 47 11.81 -33.64 7.20
C GLU A 47 13.00 -32.79 7.68
N GLN A 48 14.18 -33.42 7.75
CA GLN A 48 15.43 -32.67 7.68
C GLN A 48 15.45 -32.07 6.27
N ASP A 49 14.85 -30.88 6.16
CA ASP A 49 14.85 -30.00 5.00
C ASP A 49 16.27 -30.00 4.41
N GLU A 50 16.48 -30.87 3.41
CA GLU A 50 17.79 -31.01 2.78
C GLU A 50 18.12 -29.63 2.20
N CYS A 51 19.30 -29.11 2.55
CA CYS A 51 19.73 -27.77 2.15
C CYS A 51 19.93 -27.71 0.63
N VAL A 52 18.84 -27.59 -0.12
CA VAL A 52 18.84 -27.48 -1.58
C VAL A 52 19.19 -26.04 -1.94
N PRO A 53 20.36 -25.77 -2.56
CA PRO A 53 20.75 -24.42 -2.96
C PRO A 53 19.71 -23.78 -3.86
N LEU A 54 19.46 -22.48 -3.65
CA LEU A 54 18.55 -21.72 -4.49
C LEU A 54 19.14 -21.52 -5.89
N ASP A 55 18.33 -21.82 -6.91
CA ASP A 55 18.66 -21.54 -8.31
C ASP A 55 18.43 -20.07 -8.60
N LEU A 56 19.52 -19.34 -8.88
CA LEU A 56 19.45 -17.91 -9.20
C LEU A 56 19.08 -17.67 -10.66
N GLU A 57 19.25 -18.67 -11.54
CA GLU A 57 18.84 -18.54 -12.95
C GLU A 57 17.32 -18.52 -13.09
N ALA A 58 16.60 -19.06 -12.10
CA ALA A 58 15.16 -18.97 -11.98
C ALA A 58 14.64 -17.56 -11.64
N LEU A 59 15.50 -16.61 -11.27
CA LEU A 59 15.10 -15.23 -10.99
C LEU A 59 14.96 -14.44 -12.31
N GLU A 60 13.73 -14.25 -12.77
CA GLU A 60 13.42 -13.71 -14.10
C GLU A 60 13.90 -12.25 -14.32
N ASP A 61 14.03 -11.42 -13.28
CA ASP A 61 14.37 -10.00 -13.43
C ASP A 61 15.13 -9.38 -12.24
N TYR A 62 16.36 -9.85 -11.98
CA TYR A 62 17.21 -9.30 -10.91
C TYR A 62 18.11 -8.12 -11.35
N ARG A 63 17.81 -7.43 -12.48
CA ARG A 63 18.64 -6.32 -13.00
C ARG A 63 18.86 -5.15 -12.04
N TYR A 64 17.99 -5.00 -11.05
CA TYR A 64 18.07 -3.98 -9.98
C TYR A 64 18.71 -4.50 -8.70
N CYS A 65 19.19 -5.75 -8.74
CA CYS A 65 19.84 -6.42 -7.65
C CYS A 65 21.30 -6.72 -8.00
N GLN A 66 22.17 -6.59 -7.01
CA GLN A 66 23.55 -7.00 -7.10
C GLN A 66 23.74 -8.28 -6.28
N LEU A 67 24.38 -9.28 -6.90
CA LEU A 67 24.73 -10.53 -6.25
C LEU A 67 26.10 -10.39 -5.59
N TYR A 68 26.13 -10.65 -4.29
CA TYR A 68 27.34 -10.71 -3.49
C TYR A 68 27.59 -12.12 -3.02
N GLU A 69 28.85 -12.56 -3.10
CA GLU A 69 29.27 -13.88 -2.65
C GLU A 69 30.06 -13.77 -1.34
N ARG A 70 29.92 -14.81 -0.49
CA ARG A 70 30.65 -14.96 0.77
C ARG A 70 30.57 -13.71 1.65
N VAL A 71 29.36 -13.38 2.09
CA VAL A 71 29.08 -12.18 2.88
C VAL A 71 28.67 -12.56 4.28
N CYS A 72 29.21 -11.89 5.28
CA CYS A 72 28.71 -11.93 6.65
C CYS A 72 28.00 -10.61 6.99
N ALA A 73 26.89 -10.69 7.70
CA ALA A 73 26.23 -9.52 8.29
C ALA A 73 26.65 -9.39 9.76
N HIS A 74 27.09 -8.18 10.14
CA HIS A 74 27.47 -7.86 11.51
C HIS A 74 27.11 -6.43 11.85
N GLN A 75 26.19 -6.24 12.79
CA GLN A 75 25.59 -4.93 13.09
C GLN A 75 25.07 -4.30 11.78
N ASP A 76 25.26 -3.01 11.56
CA ASP A 76 24.83 -2.32 10.34
C ASP A 76 25.87 -2.41 9.20
N THR A 77 26.62 -3.51 9.14
CA THR A 77 27.70 -3.72 8.16
C THR A 77 27.62 -5.08 7.49
N LEU A 78 27.66 -5.10 6.17
CA LEU A 78 27.98 -6.26 5.35
C LEU A 78 29.49 -6.36 5.19
N ILE A 79 30.03 -7.56 5.38
CA ILE A 79 31.46 -7.87 5.33
C ILE A 79 31.67 -8.94 4.25
N THR A 80 32.35 -8.61 3.16
CA THR A 80 32.66 -9.59 2.11
C THR A 80 34.00 -10.29 2.38
N HIS A 81 33.98 -11.62 2.24
CA HIS A 81 35.13 -12.51 2.25
C HIS A 81 35.47 -13.03 0.85
N ASP A 82 34.90 -12.42 -0.19
CA ASP A 82 35.24 -12.74 -1.56
C ASP A 82 36.70 -12.39 -1.83
N PHE A 83 37.45 -13.36 -2.37
CA PHE A 83 38.87 -13.18 -2.65
C PHE A 83 39.12 -12.09 -3.69
N ARG A 84 38.13 -11.78 -4.54
CA ARG A 84 38.20 -10.66 -5.50
C ARG A 84 38.46 -9.33 -4.81
N TYR A 85 37.91 -9.11 -3.61
CA TYR A 85 38.03 -7.84 -2.88
C TYR A 85 39.03 -7.91 -1.70
N SER A 86 39.55 -9.10 -1.40
CA SER A 86 40.41 -9.34 -0.24
C SER A 86 41.71 -8.52 -0.27
N PHE A 87 42.13 -8.00 0.89
CA PHE A 87 43.45 -7.37 1.04
C PHE A 87 44.62 -8.30 0.74
N ALA A 88 44.42 -9.62 0.85
CA ALA A 88 45.43 -10.62 0.51
C ALA A 88 45.56 -10.87 -1.00
N ASN A 89 44.63 -10.39 -1.81
CA ASN A 89 44.70 -10.51 -3.26
C ASN A 89 45.47 -9.30 -3.84
N PRO A 90 46.65 -9.50 -4.46
CA PRO A 90 47.43 -8.40 -5.04
C PRO A 90 46.75 -7.78 -6.28
N LYS A 91 45.77 -8.49 -6.88
CA LYS A 91 44.95 -8.02 -8.01
C LYS A 91 43.53 -7.66 -7.55
N ARG A 92 43.35 -7.28 -6.29
CA ARG A 92 42.01 -7.00 -5.75
C ARG A 92 41.30 -5.91 -6.54
N GLU A 93 40.00 -6.10 -6.69
CA GLU A 93 39.08 -5.06 -7.13
C GLU A 93 38.67 -4.21 -5.92
N MET A 94 38.17 -3.01 -6.19
CA MET A 94 37.52 -2.21 -5.15
C MET A 94 36.19 -2.88 -4.77
N VAL A 95 35.88 -2.93 -3.47
CA VAL A 95 34.54 -3.32 -3.02
C VAL A 95 33.55 -2.36 -3.67
N PRO A 96 32.55 -2.84 -4.42
CA PRO A 96 31.58 -1.96 -5.06
C PRO A 96 30.76 -1.24 -3.98
N GLU A 97 30.43 0.02 -4.23
CA GLU A 97 29.52 0.76 -3.37
C GLU A 97 28.11 0.16 -3.47
N LEU A 98 27.46 -0.02 -2.32
CA LEU A 98 26.06 -0.42 -2.32
C LEU A 98 25.22 0.73 -2.87
N PRO A 99 24.27 0.46 -3.77
CA PRO A 99 23.35 1.48 -4.23
C PRO A 99 22.61 2.10 -3.04
N TYR A 100 22.84 3.38 -2.78
CA TYR A 100 22.34 4.07 -1.60
C TYR A 100 20.94 4.66 -1.82
N VAL A 101 20.15 4.79 -0.76
CA VAL A 101 18.82 5.39 -0.80
C VAL A 101 18.95 6.86 -0.38
N ASP A 102 18.72 7.76 -1.34
CA ASP A 102 18.85 9.20 -1.15
C ASP A 102 17.70 9.83 -0.37
N ILE A 103 16.54 9.15 -0.38
CA ILE A 103 15.28 9.73 0.09
C ILE A 103 14.58 8.73 1.00
N TRP A 104 14.47 9.14 2.26
CA TRP A 104 13.74 8.40 3.27
C TRP A 104 12.42 9.13 3.58
N ASN A 105 11.56 8.47 4.35
CA ASN A 105 10.58 9.16 5.17
C ASN A 105 10.68 8.62 6.59
N PHE A 106 11.30 9.40 7.46
CA PHE A 106 11.28 9.06 8.88
C PHE A 106 9.86 9.24 9.41
N PRO A 107 9.29 8.25 10.12
CA PRO A 107 8.06 8.47 10.84
C PRO A 107 8.33 9.54 11.92
N ALA A 108 7.80 10.74 11.71
CA ALA A 108 7.84 11.78 12.73
C ALA A 108 6.87 11.41 13.86
N ALA A 109 7.20 11.78 15.11
CA ALA A 109 6.40 11.44 16.30
C ALA A 109 4.94 11.93 16.24
N LEU A 110 4.59 12.83 15.33
CA LEU A 110 3.25 13.41 15.16
C LEU A 110 2.47 12.84 13.97
N GLU A 111 2.81 11.64 13.47
CA GLU A 111 2.19 10.96 12.31
C GLU A 111 2.19 11.73 10.98
N ALA A 112 2.72 12.93 11.00
CA ALA A 112 2.86 13.74 9.83
C ALA A 112 4.04 13.16 9.05
N ASN A 113 3.74 12.19 8.18
CA ASN A 113 4.52 11.84 6.98
C ASN A 113 4.49 13.07 6.04
N THR A 114 4.93 14.20 6.59
CA THR A 114 4.93 15.47 5.90
C THR A 114 6.14 15.43 5.03
N ASP A 115 5.88 15.45 3.73
CA ASP A 115 6.88 15.81 2.73
C ASP A 115 7.65 17.11 3.10
N ALA A 116 7.15 17.90 4.05
CA ALA A 116 7.86 18.99 4.74
C ALA A 116 9.25 18.69 5.24
N LEU A 117 9.43 17.49 5.78
CA LEU A 117 10.67 17.12 6.45
C LEU A 117 11.64 16.44 5.48
N ARG A 118 11.22 16.18 4.23
CA ARG A 118 11.98 15.47 3.19
C ARG A 118 13.38 16.06 2.98
N GLY A 119 13.53 17.38 3.11
CA GLY A 119 14.80 18.07 2.89
C GLY A 119 15.82 18.02 4.05
N ARG A 120 15.47 17.44 5.21
CA ARG A 120 16.34 17.44 6.41
C ARG A 120 16.66 16.05 6.95
N GLN A 121 16.33 15.01 6.20
CA GLN A 121 16.56 13.65 6.67
C GLN A 121 18.02 13.23 6.44
N PRO A 122 18.64 12.53 7.40
CA PRO A 122 20.00 12.05 7.23
C PRO A 122 20.04 11.04 6.07
N LYS A 123 21.08 11.12 5.25
CA LYS A 123 21.39 10.04 4.32
C LYS A 123 21.75 8.81 5.14
N TYR A 124 21.13 7.68 4.84
CA TYR A 124 21.45 6.41 5.46
C TYR A 124 22.02 5.44 4.42
N HIS A 125 23.07 4.73 4.82
CA HIS A 125 23.80 3.80 3.97
C HIS A 125 24.19 2.58 4.80
N LEU A 126 23.84 1.39 4.29
CA LEU A 126 24.33 0.13 4.83
C LEU A 126 25.81 0.00 4.52
N GLN A 127 26.66 -0.12 5.53
CA GLN A 127 28.10 -0.20 5.28
C GLN A 127 28.44 -1.51 4.57
N PHE A 128 29.33 -1.45 3.58
CA PHE A 128 29.86 -2.64 2.91
C PHE A 128 31.37 -2.54 2.82
N ARG A 129 32.06 -3.53 3.39
CA ARG A 129 33.53 -3.54 3.45
C ARG A 129 34.09 -4.92 3.22
N THR A 130 35.37 -4.98 2.85
CA THR A 130 36.11 -6.24 2.83
C THR A 130 36.44 -6.69 4.25
N ALA A 131 36.54 -8.00 4.44
CA ALA A 131 37.05 -8.61 5.66
C ALA A 131 38.53 -8.27 5.89
N SER A 132 38.90 -8.10 7.15
CA SER A 132 40.26 -7.86 7.64
C SER A 132 40.81 -9.08 8.39
N ALA A 133 42.13 -9.21 8.50
CA ALA A 133 42.73 -10.20 9.40
C ALA A 133 42.38 -9.94 10.88
N HIS A 134 41.98 -8.71 11.21
CA HIS A 134 41.64 -8.26 12.55
C HIS A 134 40.13 -8.20 12.82
N GLU A 135 39.31 -9.04 12.17
CA GLU A 135 37.90 -9.12 12.52
C GLU A 135 37.73 -9.42 14.02
N PRO A 136 36.74 -8.84 14.71
CA PRO A 136 36.64 -8.87 16.17
C PRO A 136 36.33 -10.26 16.73
N THR A 137 35.69 -11.14 15.96
CA THR A 137 35.28 -12.48 16.41
C THR A 137 35.97 -13.59 15.59
N PRO A 138 36.24 -14.76 16.18
CA PRO A 138 36.75 -15.92 15.43
C PRO A 138 35.84 -16.32 14.26
N ALA A 139 34.52 -16.25 14.44
CA ALA A 139 33.55 -16.58 13.41
C ALA A 139 33.59 -15.60 12.21
N LEU A 140 33.92 -14.33 12.42
CA LEU A 140 34.19 -13.42 11.30
C LEU A 140 35.57 -13.66 10.69
N ARG A 141 36.59 -14.08 11.46
CA ARG A 141 37.91 -14.41 10.88
C ARG A 141 37.90 -15.70 10.05
N HIS A 142 37.08 -16.67 10.46
CA HIS A 142 36.95 -17.99 9.84
C HIS A 142 35.47 -18.34 9.63
N PRO A 143 34.77 -17.62 8.73
CA PRO A 143 33.33 -17.77 8.56
C PRO A 143 32.96 -19.10 7.91
N SER A 144 31.85 -19.68 8.39
CA SER A 144 31.14 -20.76 7.70
C SER A 144 29.98 -20.16 6.91
N PHE A 145 29.97 -20.37 5.59
CA PHE A 145 28.97 -19.77 4.70
C PHE A 145 27.80 -20.72 4.46
N SER A 146 26.60 -20.33 4.89
CA SER A 146 25.38 -21.07 4.58
C SER A 146 25.00 -20.92 3.12
N ALA A 147 24.69 -22.03 2.45
CA ALA A 147 24.08 -22.06 1.11
C ALA A 147 22.56 -22.31 1.15
N CYS A 148 22.00 -22.48 2.36
CA CYS A 148 20.63 -22.94 2.56
C CYS A 148 19.60 -21.80 2.53
N THR A 149 20.06 -20.57 2.71
CA THR A 149 19.22 -19.37 2.64
C THR A 149 19.88 -18.34 1.74
N LEU A 150 19.04 -17.57 1.05
CA LEU A 150 19.45 -16.42 0.27
C LEU A 150 18.77 -15.19 0.88
N PRO A 151 19.52 -14.34 1.60
CA PRO A 151 19.04 -13.04 2.02
C PRO A 151 18.86 -12.16 0.79
N VAL A 152 17.69 -11.53 0.68
CA VAL A 152 17.40 -10.50 -0.31
C VAL A 152 17.20 -9.19 0.45
N VAL A 153 18.23 -8.36 0.46
CA VAL A 153 18.23 -7.04 1.10
C VAL A 153 17.51 -6.05 0.20
N LEU A 154 16.37 -5.56 0.68
CA LEU A 154 15.50 -4.62 0.01
C LEU A 154 15.83 -3.22 0.49
N ALA A 155 16.25 -2.34 -0.42
CA ALA A 155 16.53 -0.94 -0.14
C ALA A 155 15.54 -0.02 -0.88
N PRO A 156 14.26 0.02 -0.45
CA PRO A 156 13.27 0.88 -1.07
C PRO A 156 13.40 2.32 -0.58
N GLU A 157 13.09 3.28 -1.45
CA GLU A 157 12.74 4.63 -1.04
C GLU A 157 11.38 4.67 -0.33
N PHE A 158 11.22 5.60 0.61
CA PHE A 158 9.98 5.81 1.38
C PHE A 158 9.41 4.55 2.08
N PRO A 159 10.23 3.77 2.82
CA PRO A 159 9.76 2.51 3.40
C PRO A 159 8.58 2.70 4.36
N PHE A 160 8.47 3.83 5.07
CA PHE A 160 7.40 4.06 6.06
C PHE A 160 6.14 4.72 5.47
N ASN A 161 6.09 4.92 4.15
CA ASN A 161 4.86 5.29 3.46
C ASN A 161 4.28 4.02 2.86
N MET A 162 3.17 3.51 3.43
CA MET A 162 2.56 2.25 3.00
C MET A 162 2.25 2.21 1.50
N GLY A 163 1.80 3.33 0.93
CA GLY A 163 1.51 3.45 -0.49
C GLY A 163 2.75 3.28 -1.37
N GLU A 164 3.81 4.01 -1.05
CA GLU A 164 5.09 3.95 -1.77
C GLU A 164 5.79 2.61 -1.57
N PHE A 165 5.80 2.09 -0.33
CA PHE A 165 6.36 0.78 -0.03
C PHE A 165 5.65 -0.33 -0.79
N PHE A 166 4.32 -0.32 -0.84
CA PHE A 166 3.57 -1.33 -1.58
C PHE A 166 3.84 -1.24 -3.09
N ALA A 167 3.71 -0.05 -3.68
CA ALA A 167 3.85 0.12 -5.11
C ALA A 167 5.28 -0.11 -5.61
N ARG A 168 6.30 0.14 -4.78
CA ARG A 168 7.71 0.01 -5.16
C ARG A 168 8.31 -1.30 -4.67
N ALA A 169 8.25 -1.56 -3.37
CA ALA A 169 8.92 -2.71 -2.78
C ALA A 169 8.13 -4.00 -3.00
N VAL A 170 6.85 -4.02 -2.63
CA VAL A 170 6.03 -5.25 -2.69
C VAL A 170 5.81 -5.66 -4.15
N ALA A 171 5.50 -4.70 -5.02
CA ALA A 171 5.42 -4.94 -6.46
C ALA A 171 6.74 -5.49 -7.02
N ALA A 172 7.89 -4.95 -6.59
CA ALA A 172 9.17 -5.44 -7.07
C ALA A 172 9.48 -6.87 -6.59
N VAL A 173 9.20 -7.18 -5.32
CA VAL A 173 9.30 -8.56 -4.81
C VAL A 173 8.39 -9.49 -5.60
N HIS A 174 7.16 -9.06 -5.91
CA HIS A 174 6.20 -9.84 -6.68
C HIS A 174 6.76 -10.25 -8.05
N SER A 175 7.33 -9.31 -8.79
CA SER A 175 7.83 -9.60 -10.14
C SER A 175 9.21 -10.26 -10.16
N LEU A 176 9.87 -10.46 -9.02
CA LEU A 176 11.09 -11.27 -8.95
C LEU A 176 10.78 -12.77 -8.94
N ALA A 177 9.51 -13.16 -8.76
CA ALA A 177 9.09 -14.57 -8.67
C ALA A 177 9.96 -15.38 -7.70
N LEU A 178 10.30 -14.78 -6.55
CA LEU A 178 11.23 -15.37 -5.60
C LEU A 178 10.76 -16.74 -5.12
N ASP A 179 11.72 -17.67 -4.97
CA ASP A 179 11.50 -18.91 -4.23
C ASP A 179 11.04 -18.56 -2.80
N PRO A 180 9.96 -19.18 -2.27
CA PRO A 180 9.49 -18.89 -0.92
C PRO A 180 10.53 -19.10 0.19
N ARG A 181 11.64 -19.80 -0.07
CA ARG A 181 12.75 -20.03 0.86
C ARG A 181 13.76 -18.88 0.93
N VAL A 182 13.56 -17.78 0.21
CA VAL A 182 14.39 -16.58 0.43
C VAL A 182 14.08 -15.93 1.78
N THR A 183 15.08 -15.28 2.39
CA THR A 183 14.85 -14.42 3.55
C THR A 183 14.77 -12.98 3.06
N LEU A 184 13.61 -12.34 3.19
CA LEU A 184 13.47 -10.92 2.87
C LEU A 184 14.02 -10.08 4.02
N VAL A 185 14.90 -9.13 3.68
CA VAL A 185 15.54 -8.24 4.65
C VAL A 185 15.24 -6.81 4.25
N LEU A 186 14.48 -6.06 5.03
CA LEU A 186 14.21 -4.65 4.76
C LEU A 186 15.31 -3.75 5.33
N LEU A 187 15.94 -2.95 4.47
CA LEU A 187 16.82 -1.88 4.90
C LEU A 187 15.97 -0.73 5.47
N THR A 188 16.04 -0.56 6.79
CA THR A 188 15.42 0.56 7.48
C THR A 188 16.49 1.59 7.84
N PRO A 189 16.19 2.89 7.78
CA PRO A 189 17.16 3.91 8.13
C PRO A 189 17.46 3.84 9.62
N GLN A 190 18.74 3.95 9.98
CA GLN A 190 19.21 3.93 11.37
C GLN A 190 18.65 2.76 12.19
N SER A 191 18.45 1.61 11.54
CA SER A 191 18.03 0.39 12.22
C SER A 191 16.67 0.52 12.93
N LEU A 192 15.80 1.40 12.41
CA LEU A 192 14.41 1.49 12.84
C LEU A 192 13.71 0.14 12.67
N GLY A 193 12.77 -0.15 13.57
CA GLY A 193 11.92 -1.33 13.47
C GLY A 193 11.00 -1.31 12.24
N LEU A 194 10.44 -2.47 11.91
CA LEU A 194 9.41 -2.61 10.89
C LEU A 194 8.11 -1.92 11.33
N ALA A 195 7.44 -1.25 10.40
CA ALA A 195 6.04 -0.89 10.55
C ALA A 195 5.16 -2.14 10.40
N PRO A 196 3.99 -2.22 11.06
CA PRO A 196 3.15 -3.41 11.02
C PRO A 196 2.69 -3.85 9.61
N PHE A 197 2.56 -2.91 8.67
CA PHE A 197 2.22 -3.25 7.29
C PHE A 197 3.38 -3.90 6.53
N HIS A 198 4.65 -3.69 6.91
CA HIS A 198 5.79 -4.27 6.18
C HIS A 198 5.73 -5.79 6.14
N SER A 199 5.57 -6.41 7.30
CA SER A 199 5.51 -7.87 7.42
C SER A 199 4.26 -8.43 6.74
N LEU A 200 3.09 -7.83 6.98
CA LEU A 200 1.83 -8.25 6.34
C LEU A 200 1.90 -8.25 4.81
N LEU A 201 2.50 -7.22 4.22
CA LEU A 201 2.58 -7.07 2.77
C LEU A 201 3.61 -8.00 2.12
N MET A 202 4.69 -8.31 2.84
CA MET A 202 5.80 -9.13 2.31
C MET A 202 5.65 -10.63 2.62
N GLN A 203 4.86 -11.00 3.63
CA GLN A 203 4.65 -12.39 4.02
C GLN A 203 4.26 -13.35 2.87
N PRO A 204 3.46 -12.94 1.86
CA PRO A 204 3.09 -13.83 0.74
C PRO A 204 4.23 -14.25 -0.18
N TYR A 205 5.42 -13.70 0.01
CA TYR A 205 6.60 -13.89 -0.85
C TYR A 205 7.75 -14.61 -0.15
N SER A 206 7.60 -14.96 1.12
CA SER A 206 8.62 -15.65 1.91
C SER A 206 7.98 -16.52 2.98
N LYS A 207 8.50 -17.74 3.14
CA LYS A 207 8.15 -18.64 4.26
C LYS A 207 8.72 -18.14 5.57
N TYR A 208 9.81 -17.36 5.50
CA TYR A 208 10.43 -16.73 6.66
C TYR A 208 9.82 -15.36 6.95
N PRO A 209 9.80 -14.92 8.22
CA PRO A 209 9.41 -13.56 8.57
C PRO A 209 10.28 -12.53 7.84
N LEU A 210 9.68 -11.40 7.47
CA LEU A 210 10.44 -10.21 7.08
C LEU A 210 11.25 -9.71 8.28
N ILE A 211 12.54 -9.47 8.10
CA ILE A 211 13.42 -8.94 9.14
C ILE A 211 14.05 -7.62 8.67
N THR A 212 14.62 -6.84 9.60
CA THR A 212 15.41 -5.65 9.25
C THR A 212 16.86 -5.99 8.94
N SER A 213 17.60 -5.06 8.32
CA SER A 213 19.07 -5.18 8.22
C SER A 213 19.76 -5.25 9.58
N ALA A 214 19.19 -4.60 10.60
CA ALA A 214 19.71 -4.64 11.96
C ALA A 214 19.55 -6.05 12.57
N ASP A 215 18.39 -6.69 12.35
CA ASP A 215 18.14 -8.07 12.76
C ASP A 215 19.08 -9.04 12.03
N LEU A 216 19.32 -8.83 10.73
CA LEU A 216 20.26 -9.63 9.94
C LEU A 216 21.69 -9.53 10.51
N GLY A 217 22.08 -8.37 11.03
CA GLY A 217 23.40 -8.13 11.62
C GLY A 217 23.49 -8.40 13.12
N ALA A 218 22.36 -8.62 13.79
CA ALA A 218 22.33 -8.93 15.21
C ALA A 218 23.05 -10.27 15.44
N ARG A 219 23.83 -10.35 16.52
CA ARG A 219 24.27 -11.65 17.03
C ARG A 219 23.00 -12.30 17.57
N GLY A 220 22.67 -13.53 17.20
CA GLY A 220 21.60 -14.24 17.88
C GLY A 220 21.90 -14.25 19.37
N CYS A 221 21.07 -13.57 20.16
CA CYS A 221 21.28 -13.53 21.60
C CYS A 221 21.33 -14.99 22.12
N PRO A 222 22.34 -15.36 22.92
CA PRO A 222 22.35 -16.65 23.58
C PRO A 222 21.00 -16.88 24.26
N GLN A 223 20.36 -18.03 24.03
CA GLN A 223 19.03 -18.33 24.58
C GLN A 223 18.95 -18.15 26.10
N GLU A 224 20.07 -18.33 26.82
CA GLU A 224 20.14 -18.21 28.27
C GLU A 224 20.05 -16.75 28.77
N GLU A 225 20.64 -15.78 28.07
CA GLU A 225 20.50 -14.35 28.41
C GLU A 225 19.05 -13.86 28.19
N ARG A 226 18.32 -14.47 27.24
CA ARG A 226 16.89 -14.17 27.00
C ARG A 226 16.00 -14.64 28.15
N LYS A 227 16.29 -15.80 28.76
CA LYS A 227 15.56 -16.27 29.95
C LYS A 227 15.79 -15.37 31.16
N GLN A 228 17.00 -14.82 31.31
CA GLN A 228 17.32 -13.92 32.41
C GLN A 228 16.67 -12.54 32.29
N ARG A 229 16.61 -11.94 31.08
CA ARG A 229 15.88 -10.68 30.87
C ARG A 229 14.38 -10.79 31.18
N ARG A 230 13.72 -11.87 30.73
CA ARG A 230 12.31 -12.12 31.09
C ARG A 230 12.07 -12.26 32.59
N ARG A 231 13.08 -12.72 33.35
CA ARG A 231 12.96 -12.85 34.81
C ARG A 231 13.14 -11.51 35.52
N ALA A 232 13.99 -10.64 35.01
CA ALA A 232 14.19 -9.30 35.55
C ALA A 232 12.99 -8.38 35.25
N ASP A 233 12.46 -8.43 34.02
CA ASP A 233 11.34 -7.58 33.62
C ASP A 233 10.03 -8.00 34.33
N ASN A 234 9.85 -9.30 34.63
CA ASN A 234 8.68 -9.80 35.37
C ASN A 234 8.80 -9.66 36.91
N GLU A 235 9.97 -9.37 37.47
CA GLU A 235 10.15 -9.21 38.94
C GLU A 235 10.08 -7.72 39.39
N GLU A 236 10.06 -6.75 38.46
CA GLU A 236 9.90 -5.31 38.77
C GLU A 236 8.50 -4.73 38.46
N GLU A 237 7.56 -5.51 37.92
CA GLU A 237 6.21 -5.05 37.53
C GLU A 237 5.09 -5.28 38.59
N ASP A 238 5.41 -5.58 39.85
CA ASP A 238 4.45 -5.54 40.97
C ASP A 238 4.25 -4.10 41.52
N MET A 239 4.15 -3.09 40.63
CA MET A 239 3.83 -1.71 40.99
C MET A 239 2.51 -1.30 40.38
N ASP A 240 1.43 -1.51 41.15
CA ASP A 240 0.02 -1.20 40.87
C ASP A 240 -0.19 0.14 40.16
N TRP A 241 -0.24 0.11 38.83
CA TRP A 241 -0.91 1.12 38.01
C TRP A 241 -2.12 0.47 37.35
N GLU A 242 -3.20 0.34 38.13
CA GLU A 242 -4.55 0.13 37.60
C GLU A 242 -4.98 1.42 36.87
N ASP A 243 -4.69 1.55 35.58
CA ASP A 243 -5.43 2.46 34.71
C ASP A 243 -5.22 2.11 33.22
N GLY A 244 -6.30 1.58 32.61
CA GLY A 244 -6.55 1.63 31.18
C GLY A 244 -6.07 0.42 30.39
N GLU A 245 -7.02 -0.26 29.75
CA GLU A 245 -6.83 -1.26 28.68
C GLU A 245 -5.94 -0.71 27.55
N SER A 246 -4.63 -0.69 27.76
CA SER A 246 -3.68 -0.62 26.67
C SER A 246 -3.70 -1.97 25.99
N GLY A 247 -4.52 -2.09 24.95
CA GLY A 247 -4.59 -3.29 24.14
C GLY A 247 -3.19 -3.60 23.63
N ASP A 248 -2.58 -4.65 24.19
CA ASP A 248 -1.27 -5.16 23.80
C ASP A 248 -1.25 -5.29 22.28
N ALA A 249 -0.56 -4.35 21.64
CA ALA A 249 -0.09 -4.57 20.29
C ALA A 249 0.92 -5.71 20.44
N GLU A 250 0.42 -6.94 20.30
CA GLU A 250 1.19 -8.18 20.29
C GLU A 250 2.29 -7.97 19.24
N ALA A 251 3.43 -7.44 19.70
CA ALA A 251 4.59 -7.26 18.89
C ALA A 251 4.90 -8.67 18.43
N VAL A 252 4.77 -8.92 17.12
CA VAL A 252 5.07 -10.23 16.55
C VAL A 252 6.39 -10.65 17.18
N PRO A 253 6.40 -11.71 18.00
CA PRO A 253 7.52 -11.91 18.89
C PRO A 253 8.79 -11.96 18.05
N ALA A 254 9.74 -11.05 18.30
CA ALA A 254 11.10 -11.07 17.76
C ALA A 254 11.89 -12.34 18.18
N ASP A 255 11.19 -13.24 18.87
CA ASP A 255 11.60 -14.34 19.70
C ASP A 255 12.00 -15.57 18.89
N ARG A 256 11.46 -15.74 17.67
CA ARG A 256 11.95 -16.77 16.75
C ARG A 256 13.15 -16.22 15.99
N ALA A 257 14.35 -16.46 16.53
CA ALA A 257 15.57 -16.47 15.73
C ALA A 257 15.25 -17.26 14.45
N VAL A 258 15.49 -16.64 13.29
CA VAL A 258 15.12 -17.29 12.04
C VAL A 258 15.92 -18.58 11.93
N ALA A 259 15.24 -19.70 11.71
CA ALA A 259 15.75 -21.06 11.91
C ALA A 259 16.97 -21.46 11.05
N TRP A 260 17.50 -20.55 10.22
CA TRP A 260 18.62 -20.80 9.33
C TRP A 260 20.00 -20.55 9.95
N SER A 261 20.11 -20.01 11.17
CA SER A 261 21.41 -19.92 11.87
C SER A 261 21.63 -21.14 12.78
N PRO A 262 22.59 -22.04 12.47
CA PRO A 262 22.88 -23.21 13.30
C PRO A 262 23.47 -22.85 14.67
N ASP A 263 23.97 -21.62 14.84
CA ASP A 263 24.50 -21.11 16.09
C ASP A 263 23.97 -19.69 16.29
N ALA A 264 23.22 -19.46 17.38
CA ALA A 264 22.73 -18.14 17.72
C ALA A 264 23.90 -17.18 17.99
N SER A 265 25.01 -17.65 18.57
CA SER A 265 26.11 -16.79 19.00
C SER A 265 26.99 -16.24 17.87
N GLN A 266 26.80 -16.70 16.63
CA GLN A 266 27.66 -16.38 15.50
C GLN A 266 27.07 -15.31 14.57
N PRO A 267 27.93 -14.48 13.93
CA PRO A 267 27.51 -13.62 12.83
C PRO A 267 26.90 -14.46 11.70
N HIS A 268 25.89 -13.90 11.04
CA HIS A 268 25.19 -14.56 9.97
C HIS A 268 26.00 -14.47 8.66
N CYS A 269 26.52 -15.61 8.18
CA CYS A 269 27.37 -15.68 6.99
C CYS A 269 26.71 -16.51 5.87
N PHE A 270 26.64 -15.93 4.69
CA PHE A 270 25.91 -16.44 3.53
C PHE A 270 26.84 -16.64 2.35
N LYS A 271 26.67 -17.78 1.65
CA LYS A 271 27.40 -18.03 0.41
C LYS A 271 27.02 -17.01 -0.66
N ARG A 272 25.75 -16.58 -0.67
CA ARG A 272 25.19 -15.60 -1.60
C ARG A 272 24.24 -14.67 -0.87
N LEU A 273 24.24 -13.40 -1.25
CA LEU A 273 23.30 -12.36 -0.78
C LEU A 273 22.91 -11.49 -1.99
N LEU A 274 21.63 -11.20 -2.14
CA LEU A 274 21.14 -10.24 -3.13
C LEU A 274 20.87 -8.90 -2.46
N TYR A 275 21.39 -7.82 -3.02
CA TYR A 275 21.08 -6.46 -2.60
C TYR A 275 20.30 -5.75 -3.70
N CYS A 276 19.05 -5.42 -3.45
CA CYS A 276 18.13 -4.83 -4.43
C CYS A 276 17.77 -3.40 -4.01
N LYS A 277 18.19 -2.41 -4.82
CA LYS A 277 17.72 -1.02 -4.67
C LYS A 277 16.60 -0.75 -5.66
N TRP A 278 15.51 -0.20 -5.16
CA TRP A 278 14.38 0.20 -5.99
C TRP A 278 14.17 1.70 -5.89
N ASP A 279 14.48 2.38 -7.00
CA ASP A 279 14.17 3.79 -7.19
C ASP A 279 12.74 3.99 -7.74
N ILE A 280 12.32 5.26 -7.81
CA ILE A 280 11.04 5.71 -8.39
C ILE A 280 10.78 5.18 -9.79
N GLN A 281 11.84 4.96 -10.58
CA GLN A 281 11.74 4.68 -12.00
C GLN A 281 11.73 3.19 -12.31
N ALA A 282 12.19 2.36 -11.38
CA ALA A 282 12.55 0.98 -11.63
C ALA A 282 11.40 0.13 -12.20
N ARG A 283 10.11 0.39 -11.92
CA ARG A 283 9.01 -0.48 -12.39
C ARG A 283 7.73 0.24 -12.79
N VAL A 284 7.83 1.04 -13.86
CA VAL A 284 6.66 1.47 -14.65
C VAL A 284 6.06 0.25 -15.36
N GLY A 285 5.07 -0.43 -14.76
CA GLY A 285 4.30 -1.44 -15.49
C GLY A 285 3.70 -2.60 -14.70
N ILE A 286 4.02 -2.78 -13.41
CA ILE A 286 3.40 -3.85 -12.62
C ILE A 286 1.94 -3.50 -12.31
N PRO A 287 0.97 -4.39 -12.62
CA PRO A 287 -0.43 -4.20 -12.23
C PRO A 287 -0.58 -4.30 -10.71
N LEU A 288 -0.58 -3.17 -10.00
CA LEU A 288 -0.68 -3.13 -8.53
C LEU A 288 -1.94 -3.83 -8.01
N ALA A 289 -3.03 -3.84 -8.77
CA ALA A 289 -4.22 -4.59 -8.42
C ALA A 289 -3.94 -6.10 -8.29
N GLU A 290 -3.14 -6.69 -9.18
CA GLU A 290 -2.79 -8.13 -9.13
C GLU A 290 -1.92 -8.44 -7.91
N VAL A 291 -0.94 -7.57 -7.64
CA VAL A 291 -0.11 -7.64 -6.43
C VAL A 291 -1.00 -7.59 -5.18
N ALA A 292 -1.98 -6.68 -5.16
CA ALA A 292 -2.88 -6.50 -4.03
C ALA A 292 -3.80 -7.71 -3.84
N ALA A 293 -4.33 -8.28 -4.93
CA ALA A 293 -5.13 -9.50 -4.89
C ALA A 293 -4.36 -10.68 -4.29
N ARG A 294 -3.08 -10.86 -4.65
CA ARG A 294 -2.23 -11.90 -4.06
C ARG A 294 -2.04 -11.70 -2.56
N VAL A 295 -1.77 -10.48 -2.12
CA VAL A 295 -1.58 -10.15 -0.71
C VAL A 295 -2.87 -10.39 0.09
N VAL A 296 -4.00 -9.90 -0.42
CA VAL A 296 -5.31 -10.13 0.20
C VAL A 296 -5.65 -11.62 0.27
N SER A 297 -5.40 -12.38 -0.80
CA SER A 297 -5.64 -13.83 -0.83
C SER A 297 -4.83 -14.55 0.25
N ALA A 298 -3.57 -14.17 0.46
CA ALA A 298 -2.74 -14.72 1.53
C ALA A 298 -3.27 -14.35 2.93
N MET A 299 -3.74 -13.11 3.14
CA MET A 299 -4.38 -12.70 4.40
C MET A 299 -5.65 -13.50 4.68
N GLN A 300 -6.47 -13.76 3.66
CA GLN A 300 -7.67 -14.58 3.76
C GLN A 300 -7.35 -16.04 4.06
N ALA A 301 -6.36 -16.63 3.36
CA ALA A 301 -5.92 -17.99 3.60
C ALA A 301 -5.40 -18.18 5.02
N ALA A 302 -4.71 -17.17 5.57
CA ALA A 302 -4.25 -17.14 6.95
C ALA A 302 -5.34 -16.74 7.97
N ARG A 303 -6.59 -16.51 7.53
CA ARG A 303 -7.72 -16.05 8.36
C ARG A 303 -7.41 -14.79 9.19
N GLN A 304 -6.65 -13.87 8.62
CA GLN A 304 -6.20 -12.64 9.28
C GLN A 304 -7.15 -11.46 9.07
N LEU A 305 -7.97 -11.47 8.02
CA LEU A 305 -8.91 -10.38 7.79
C LEU A 305 -10.08 -10.49 8.77
N PRO A 306 -10.34 -9.44 9.58
CA PRO A 306 -11.50 -9.43 10.45
C PRO A 306 -12.79 -9.36 9.61
N VAL A 307 -13.90 -9.77 10.20
CA VAL A 307 -15.22 -9.42 9.66
C VAL A 307 -15.30 -7.90 9.60
N PRO A 308 -15.65 -7.30 8.45
CA PRO A 308 -15.87 -5.86 8.39
C PRO A 308 -16.96 -5.47 9.39
N SER A 309 -16.63 -4.58 10.34
CA SER A 309 -17.63 -3.91 11.18
C SER A 309 -17.65 -2.45 10.77
N LEU A 310 -18.37 -2.18 9.67
CA LEU A 310 -18.67 -0.83 9.23
C LEU A 310 -20.18 -0.63 9.27
N VAL A 311 -20.56 0.51 9.83
CA VAL A 311 -21.95 0.94 9.92
C VAL A 311 -22.22 1.93 8.78
N TYR A 312 -22.98 1.50 7.79
CA TYR A 312 -23.40 2.32 6.66
C TYR A 312 -24.84 2.80 6.89
N ASN A 313 -25.06 4.12 6.89
CA ASN A 313 -26.36 4.75 7.19
C ASN A 313 -27.03 4.29 8.52
N GLY A 314 -26.26 3.74 9.48
CA GLY A 314 -26.77 3.20 10.74
C GLY A 314 -27.05 1.70 10.74
N ALA A 315 -26.82 1.00 9.62
CA ALA A 315 -26.90 -0.46 9.52
C ALA A 315 -25.48 -1.06 9.45
N GLU A 316 -25.22 -2.09 10.26
CA GLU A 316 -23.96 -2.83 10.16
C GLU A 316 -23.98 -3.69 8.90
N VAL A 317 -22.95 -3.53 8.07
CA VAL A 317 -22.74 -4.35 6.88
C VAL A 317 -21.78 -5.46 7.24
N THR A 318 -22.33 -6.64 7.53
CA THR A 318 -21.56 -7.85 7.82
C THR A 318 -21.28 -8.69 6.57
N ASP A 319 -22.02 -8.45 5.48
CA ASP A 319 -21.83 -9.16 4.23
C ASP A 319 -20.48 -8.75 3.59
N PRO A 320 -19.53 -9.69 3.47
CA PRO A 320 -18.24 -9.40 2.89
C PRO A 320 -18.33 -9.02 1.39
N GLU A 321 -19.41 -9.36 0.67
CA GLU A 321 -19.46 -9.40 -0.80
C GLU A 321 -20.52 -8.47 -1.45
N PRO A 322 -20.21 -7.18 -1.69
CA PRO A 322 -21.08 -6.30 -2.47
C PRO A 322 -21.31 -6.72 -3.94
N ASN A 323 -20.56 -7.69 -4.46
CA ASN A 323 -20.65 -8.18 -5.85
C ASN A 323 -20.69 -9.71 -5.91
N ASP A 324 -21.32 -10.38 -4.93
CA ASP A 324 -21.49 -11.83 -5.01
C ASP A 324 -22.22 -12.17 -6.32
N PRO A 325 -21.64 -12.98 -7.24
CA PRO A 325 -22.33 -13.40 -8.45
C PRO A 325 -23.61 -14.22 -8.17
N GLN A 326 -23.80 -14.67 -6.93
CA GLN A 326 -25.03 -15.31 -6.45
C GLN A 326 -26.07 -14.32 -5.92
N HIS A 327 -25.76 -13.01 -5.84
CA HIS A 327 -26.71 -11.99 -5.44
C HIS A 327 -27.91 -12.00 -6.42
N ASP A 328 -29.13 -12.05 -5.87
CA ASP A 328 -30.33 -12.05 -6.70
C ASP A 328 -30.36 -10.74 -7.50
N PRO A 329 -30.42 -10.77 -8.84
CA PRO A 329 -30.49 -9.55 -9.65
C PRO A 329 -31.71 -8.67 -9.33
N ARG A 330 -32.70 -9.20 -8.60
CA ARG A 330 -33.88 -8.49 -8.12
C ARG A 330 -33.65 -7.75 -6.81
N ASP A 331 -32.60 -8.07 -6.07
CA ASP A 331 -32.28 -7.38 -4.84
C ASP A 331 -31.67 -6.01 -5.19
N PRO A 332 -32.20 -4.91 -4.61
CA PRO A 332 -31.72 -3.57 -4.88
C PRO A 332 -30.25 -3.43 -4.46
N VAL A 333 -29.35 -3.23 -5.43
CA VAL A 333 -27.93 -3.03 -5.16
C VAL A 333 -27.73 -1.60 -4.64
N GLN A 334 -27.40 -1.48 -3.36
CA GLN A 334 -27.04 -0.19 -2.76
C GLN A 334 -25.59 0.20 -3.09
N LEU A 335 -25.38 1.42 -3.57
CA LEU A 335 -24.06 2.00 -3.74
C LEU A 335 -23.43 2.28 -2.36
N ARG A 336 -22.55 1.39 -1.91
CA ARG A 336 -21.74 1.58 -0.70
C ARG A 336 -20.56 2.53 -0.95
N VAL A 337 -20.58 3.70 -0.32
CA VAL A 337 -19.54 4.73 -0.39
C VAL A 337 -18.82 4.82 0.96
N LEU A 338 -17.50 4.65 0.96
CA LEU A 338 -16.66 4.82 2.14
C LEU A 338 -15.84 6.09 2.01
N VAL A 339 -16.02 7.02 2.94
CA VAL A 339 -15.31 8.30 2.97
C VAL A 339 -14.18 8.23 4.00
N GLU A 340 -12.97 8.59 3.59
CA GLU A 340 -11.86 8.75 4.51
C GLU A 340 -12.13 9.92 5.45
N SER A 341 -12.16 9.62 6.75
CA SER A 341 -12.07 10.63 7.80
C SER A 341 -10.60 10.84 8.16
N ARG A 342 -10.22 12.10 8.38
CA ARG A 342 -8.91 12.47 8.90
C ARG A 342 -9.11 13.32 10.15
N HIS A 343 -8.18 13.18 11.09
CA HIS A 343 -8.15 13.91 12.36
C HIS A 343 -6.81 14.63 12.55
N GLY A 344 -6.11 14.92 11.45
CA GLY A 344 -4.79 15.54 11.45
C GLY A 344 -4.87 17.06 11.27
N PRO A 345 -3.72 17.75 11.20
CA PRO A 345 -3.69 19.21 11.07
C PRO A 345 -3.97 19.71 9.64
N VAL A 346 -4.19 18.82 8.66
CA VAL A 346 -4.35 19.16 7.24
C VAL A 346 -5.32 18.18 6.57
N ARG A 347 -5.96 18.59 5.47
CA ARG A 347 -6.74 17.69 4.58
C ARG A 347 -7.96 16.99 5.20
N ASN A 348 -8.55 17.58 6.24
CA ASN A 348 -9.83 17.12 6.79
C ASN A 348 -11.02 17.59 5.95
N ILE A 349 -12.09 16.80 5.93
CA ILE A 349 -13.42 17.21 5.49
C ILE A 349 -14.16 17.70 6.75
N LYS A 350 -14.22 19.02 6.95
CA LYS A 350 -14.71 19.64 8.20
C LYS A 350 -16.22 19.48 8.40
N ASN A 351 -16.96 19.18 7.33
CA ASN A 351 -18.39 18.91 7.35
C ASN A 351 -18.72 17.45 6.96
N LEU A 352 -17.86 16.49 7.34
CA LEU A 352 -18.03 15.08 6.99
C LEU A 352 -19.40 14.52 7.41
N GLN A 353 -19.88 14.86 8.62
CA GLN A 353 -21.18 14.39 9.10
C GLN A 353 -22.34 14.87 8.22
N ASP A 354 -22.32 16.14 7.79
CA ASP A 354 -23.33 16.71 6.90
C ASP A 354 -23.40 15.94 5.57
N LEU A 355 -22.25 15.47 5.06
CA LEU A 355 -22.21 14.64 3.85
C LEU A 355 -22.81 13.26 4.06
N LEU A 356 -22.54 12.62 5.20
CA LEU A 356 -23.13 11.32 5.55
C LEU A 356 -24.65 11.44 5.71
N ASP A 357 -25.12 12.50 6.35
CA ASP A 357 -26.55 12.79 6.52
C ASP A 357 -27.23 13.07 5.17
N ALA A 358 -26.55 13.80 4.28
CA ALA A 358 -27.03 14.04 2.92
C ALA A 358 -27.12 12.75 2.09
N CYS A 359 -26.17 11.81 2.23
CA CYS A 359 -26.29 10.48 1.61
C CYS A 359 -27.54 9.74 2.11
N LYS A 360 -27.76 9.73 3.43
CA LYS A 360 -28.92 9.06 4.03
C LYS A 360 -30.24 9.66 3.55
N GLU A 361 -30.31 10.97 3.41
CA GLU A 361 -31.49 11.64 2.88
C GLU A 361 -31.68 11.41 1.37
N ALA A 362 -30.60 11.38 0.59
CA ALA A 362 -30.66 11.02 -0.83
C ALA A 362 -31.19 9.59 -1.03
N ASP A 363 -30.75 8.64 -0.20
CA ASP A 363 -31.26 7.26 -0.21
C ASP A 363 -32.78 7.20 0.06
N LYS A 364 -33.25 7.88 1.11
CA LYS A 364 -34.70 7.99 1.42
C LYS A 364 -35.52 8.60 0.28
N ARG A 365 -34.89 9.47 -0.53
CA ARG A 365 -35.52 10.13 -1.68
C ARG A 365 -35.49 9.27 -2.95
N GLY A 366 -34.98 8.05 -2.87
CA GLY A 366 -34.92 7.12 -4.00
C GLY A 366 -33.72 7.35 -4.90
N PHE A 367 -32.53 7.54 -4.31
CA PHE A 367 -31.28 7.59 -5.07
C PHE A 367 -31.19 6.44 -6.08
N SER A 368 -30.90 6.77 -7.34
CA SER A 368 -30.58 5.77 -8.35
C SER A 368 -29.54 6.30 -9.32
N ALA A 369 -28.59 5.45 -9.68
CA ALA A 369 -27.54 5.75 -10.65
C ALA A 369 -26.93 4.46 -11.19
N GLY A 370 -26.85 4.31 -12.51
CA GLY A 370 -26.38 3.08 -13.15
C GLY A 370 -27.24 1.89 -12.75
N GLY A 371 -26.58 0.84 -12.23
CA GLY A 371 -27.25 -0.35 -11.68
C GLY A 371 -27.66 -0.24 -10.20
N PHE A 372 -27.39 0.90 -9.55
CA PHE A 372 -27.67 1.08 -8.13
C PHE A 372 -29.02 1.76 -7.91
N THR A 373 -29.79 1.25 -6.94
CA THR A 373 -31.15 1.75 -6.60
C THR A 373 -31.21 2.36 -5.19
N GLY A 374 -30.05 2.58 -4.59
CA GLY A 374 -29.90 3.24 -3.29
C GLY A 374 -28.43 3.62 -3.06
N ILE A 375 -28.18 4.35 -1.99
CA ILE A 375 -26.83 4.79 -1.60
C ILE A 375 -26.65 4.65 -0.10
N SER A 376 -25.48 4.18 0.32
CA SER A 376 -25.15 4.04 1.73
C SER A 376 -23.75 4.53 1.98
N CYS A 377 -23.60 5.53 2.86
CA CYS A 377 -22.33 6.16 3.14
C CYS A 377 -21.84 5.78 4.55
N ALA A 378 -20.54 5.56 4.67
CA ALA A 378 -19.83 5.39 5.94
C ALA A 378 -18.54 6.19 5.92
N ALA A 379 -17.97 6.42 7.09
CA ALA A 379 -16.65 7.02 7.22
C ALA A 379 -15.70 6.11 8.00
N THR A 380 -14.42 6.15 7.66
CA THR A 380 -13.37 5.48 8.44
C THR A 380 -12.07 6.27 8.42
N SER A 381 -11.32 6.20 9.51
CA SER A 381 -9.97 6.76 9.58
C SER A 381 -8.93 5.71 9.20
N PHE A 382 -8.09 5.99 8.21
CA PHE A 382 -6.96 5.08 7.92
C PHE A 382 -5.73 5.35 8.79
N SER A 383 -5.69 6.47 9.51
CA SER A 383 -4.66 6.77 10.51
C SER A 383 -5.05 6.27 11.90
N ASP A 384 -4.04 5.98 12.72
CA ASP A 384 -4.18 5.69 14.14
C ASP A 384 -3.73 6.90 14.96
N ALA A 385 -4.48 8.00 14.81
CA ALA A 385 -4.10 9.33 15.31
C ALA A 385 -3.79 9.36 16.82
N ALA A 386 -4.28 8.39 17.59
CA ALA A 386 -4.04 8.29 19.03
C ALA A 386 -2.69 7.66 19.39
N THR A 387 -2.17 6.72 18.60
CA THR A 387 -1.00 5.89 18.98
C THR A 387 0.27 6.21 18.19
N GLY A 388 0.18 7.00 17.11
CA GLY A 388 1.35 7.31 16.30
C GLY A 388 1.77 6.17 15.36
N ARG A 389 1.06 5.03 15.40
CA ARG A 389 1.47 3.76 14.78
C ARG A 389 0.25 3.02 14.25
N VAL A 390 0.19 2.78 12.94
CA VAL A 390 -0.82 1.88 12.38
C VAL A 390 -0.54 0.46 12.86
N SER A 391 -1.29 -0.01 13.85
CA SER A 391 -1.18 -1.37 14.37
C SER A 391 -1.51 -2.41 13.29
N ARG A 392 -1.08 -3.66 13.52
CA ARG A 392 -1.38 -4.79 12.61
C ARG A 392 -2.88 -4.97 12.45
N SER A 393 -3.62 -4.96 13.56
CA SER A 393 -5.08 -5.10 13.58
C SER A 393 -5.76 -3.93 12.85
N ARG A 394 -5.29 -2.70 13.04
CA ARG A 394 -5.83 -1.53 12.35
C ARG A 394 -5.63 -1.61 10.84
N PHE A 395 -4.45 -2.03 10.38
CA PHE A 395 -4.21 -2.23 8.95
C PHE A 395 -5.15 -3.29 8.35
N LEU A 396 -5.31 -4.44 9.02
CA LEU A 396 -6.23 -5.50 8.59
C LEU A 396 -7.69 -5.02 8.58
N ALA A 397 -8.10 -4.23 9.57
CA ALA A 397 -9.42 -3.61 9.61
C ALA A 397 -9.62 -2.60 8.46
N ASN A 398 -8.59 -1.81 8.12
CA ASN A 398 -8.64 -0.91 6.96
C ASN A 398 -8.80 -1.68 5.65
N VAL A 399 -8.07 -2.79 5.47
CA VAL A 399 -8.21 -3.69 4.31
C VAL A 399 -9.61 -4.27 4.26
N ALA A 400 -10.15 -4.76 5.38
CA ALA A 400 -11.52 -5.27 5.45
C ALA A 400 -12.57 -4.19 5.11
N ALA A 401 -12.40 -2.98 5.66
CA ALA A 401 -13.27 -1.83 5.46
C ALA A 401 -13.37 -1.39 4.00
N VAL A 402 -12.25 -1.17 3.30
CA VAL A 402 -12.31 -0.72 1.90
C VAL A 402 -12.86 -1.79 0.95
N ARG A 403 -12.81 -3.06 1.36
CA ARG A 403 -13.36 -4.19 0.60
C ARG A 403 -14.88 -4.28 0.63
N THR A 404 -15.56 -3.59 1.55
CA THR A 404 -17.03 -3.51 1.58
C THR A 404 -17.58 -2.38 0.71
N ALA A 405 -16.72 -1.49 0.21
CA ALA A 405 -17.11 -0.30 -0.52
C ALA A 405 -17.08 -0.51 -2.04
N HIS A 406 -18.03 0.11 -2.75
CA HIS A 406 -17.97 0.31 -4.20
C HIS A 406 -17.14 1.55 -4.51
N VAL A 407 -17.31 2.62 -3.73
CA VAL A 407 -16.59 3.88 -3.93
C VAL A 407 -15.80 4.20 -2.67
N LEU A 408 -14.50 4.40 -2.81
CA LEU A 408 -13.64 4.97 -1.77
C LEU A 408 -13.40 6.44 -2.09
N VAL A 409 -13.86 7.33 -1.22
CA VAL A 409 -13.64 8.79 -1.32
C VAL A 409 -12.52 9.17 -0.37
N VAL A 410 -11.48 9.81 -0.87
CA VAL A 410 -10.28 10.18 -0.09
C VAL A 410 -9.85 11.59 -0.43
N VAL A 411 -9.35 12.33 0.56
CA VAL A 411 -8.65 13.58 0.25
C VAL A 411 -7.23 13.24 -0.21
N HIS A 412 -6.77 13.85 -1.30
CA HIS A 412 -5.47 13.58 -1.92
C HIS A 412 -4.36 13.30 -0.87
N GLY A 413 -3.65 12.19 -1.03
CA GLY A 413 -2.60 11.76 -0.13
C GLY A 413 -2.45 10.25 -0.01
N ALA A 414 -1.64 9.82 0.96
CA ALA A 414 -1.29 8.41 1.14
C ALA A 414 -2.50 7.50 1.43
N GLY A 415 -3.57 8.03 2.04
CA GLY A 415 -4.81 7.30 2.31
C GLY A 415 -5.47 6.71 1.05
N ALA A 416 -5.26 7.35 -0.10
CA ALA A 416 -5.76 6.88 -1.38
C ALA A 416 -5.13 5.56 -1.86
N SER A 417 -3.98 5.18 -1.29
CA SER A 417 -3.36 3.86 -1.53
C SER A 417 -4.21 2.70 -1.01
N ASN A 418 -5.14 2.95 -0.08
CA ASN A 418 -6.08 1.91 0.36
C ASN A 418 -7.02 1.44 -0.76
N SER A 419 -7.15 2.21 -1.85
CA SER A 419 -7.92 1.82 -3.03
C SER A 419 -7.43 0.51 -3.67
N TRP A 420 -6.15 0.16 -3.54
CA TRP A 420 -5.62 -1.09 -4.11
C TRP A 420 -6.19 -2.34 -3.44
N TRP A 421 -6.67 -2.21 -2.21
CA TRP A 421 -7.26 -3.31 -1.45
C TRP A 421 -8.75 -3.51 -1.73
N MET A 422 -9.39 -2.55 -2.40
CA MET A 422 -10.80 -2.66 -2.81
C MET A 422 -11.01 -3.88 -3.70
N ARG A 423 -12.28 -4.29 -3.82
CA ARG A 423 -12.66 -5.37 -4.74
C ARG A 423 -12.45 -4.92 -6.18
N GLN A 424 -11.96 -5.82 -7.03
CA GLN A 424 -11.72 -5.49 -8.44
C GLN A 424 -12.98 -5.67 -9.27
N GLY A 425 -13.11 -4.88 -10.34
CA GLY A 425 -14.14 -5.05 -11.37
C GLY A 425 -15.28 -4.02 -11.30
N SER A 426 -15.72 -3.67 -10.10
CA SER A 426 -16.85 -2.75 -9.85
C SER A 426 -16.58 -1.82 -8.66
N SER A 427 -15.35 -1.31 -8.55
CA SER A 427 -14.98 -0.36 -7.52
C SER A 427 -14.27 0.86 -8.09
N ALA A 428 -14.43 2.00 -7.42
CA ALA A 428 -13.83 3.27 -7.78
C ALA A 428 -13.08 3.92 -6.61
N LEU A 429 -12.00 4.59 -6.95
CA LEU A 429 -11.38 5.62 -6.13
C LEU A 429 -11.86 6.99 -6.61
N VAL A 430 -12.40 7.79 -5.69
CA VAL A 430 -12.64 9.22 -5.89
C VAL A 430 -11.63 10.00 -5.07
N GLU A 431 -10.68 10.64 -5.75
CA GLU A 431 -9.71 11.53 -5.12
C GLU A 431 -10.24 12.96 -5.06
N LEU A 432 -10.49 13.47 -3.86
CA LEU A 432 -10.79 14.87 -3.61
C LEU A 432 -9.48 15.68 -3.65
N ARG A 433 -9.42 16.66 -4.54
CA ARG A 433 -8.24 17.52 -4.75
C ARG A 433 -8.55 18.93 -4.24
N PRO A 434 -7.96 19.35 -3.10
CA PRO A 434 -8.38 20.58 -2.47
C PRO A 434 -7.99 21.84 -3.23
N CYS A 435 -8.89 22.80 -3.31
CA CYS A 435 -8.57 24.23 -3.43
C CYS A 435 -7.55 24.60 -4.51
N LEU A 436 -7.93 24.37 -5.77
CA LEU A 436 -7.10 24.59 -6.97
C LEU A 436 -5.90 23.63 -7.09
N PHE A 437 -5.73 22.65 -6.18
CA PHE A 437 -4.60 21.72 -6.25
C PHE A 437 -4.63 20.89 -7.54
N GLY A 438 -5.82 20.45 -7.95
CA GLY A 438 -6.00 19.69 -9.17
C GLY A 438 -5.91 20.49 -10.46
N THR A 439 -6.06 21.82 -10.40
CA THR A 439 -5.97 22.71 -11.56
C THR A 439 -4.61 23.39 -11.63
N LYS A 440 -4.34 24.33 -10.71
CA LYS A 440 -3.10 25.13 -10.64
C LYS A 440 -1.85 24.26 -10.49
N TYR A 441 -1.97 23.11 -9.83
CA TYR A 441 -0.86 22.20 -9.57
C TYR A 441 -1.10 20.78 -10.10
N GLY A 442 -2.02 20.60 -11.07
CA GLY A 442 -2.52 19.29 -11.52
C GLY A 442 -1.46 18.26 -11.89
N SER A 443 -0.30 18.70 -12.41
CA SER A 443 0.83 17.80 -12.71
C SER A 443 1.29 16.93 -11.52
N TRP A 444 1.04 17.37 -10.28
CA TRP A 444 1.40 16.61 -9.08
C TRP A 444 0.39 15.51 -8.77
N PRO A 445 -0.91 15.79 -8.47
CA PRO A 445 -1.86 14.73 -8.17
C PRO A 445 -1.99 13.70 -9.30
N ASP A 446 -1.70 14.09 -10.55
CA ASP A 446 -1.77 13.19 -11.71
C ASP A 446 -0.57 12.27 -11.88
N LYS A 447 0.55 12.53 -11.17
CA LYS A 447 1.82 11.83 -11.40
C LYS A 447 1.81 10.39 -10.93
N TYR A 448 1.02 10.08 -9.89
CA TYR A 448 1.18 8.83 -9.14
C TYR A 448 -0.04 7.91 -9.26
N LEU A 449 -1.14 8.19 -8.56
CA LEU A 449 -2.25 7.24 -8.48
C LEU A 449 -2.95 6.95 -9.81
N PRO A 450 -3.34 7.94 -10.63
CA PRO A 450 -4.06 7.64 -11.87
C PRO A 450 -3.26 6.70 -12.79
N PRO A 451 -1.95 6.93 -13.06
CA PRO A 451 -1.14 5.98 -13.82
C PRO A 451 -1.06 4.57 -13.20
N GLN A 452 -1.08 4.43 -11.87
CA GLN A 452 -1.04 3.11 -11.23
C GLN A 452 -2.35 2.32 -11.41
N HIS A 453 -3.49 3.01 -11.37
CA HIS A 453 -4.79 2.41 -11.67
C HIS A 453 -4.92 2.03 -13.15
N GLN A 454 -4.46 2.91 -14.05
CA GLN A 454 -4.44 2.63 -15.49
C GLN A 454 -3.57 1.43 -15.86
N LYS A 455 -2.37 1.30 -15.27
CA LYS A 455 -1.50 0.12 -15.44
C LYS A 455 -2.16 -1.16 -14.98
N SER A 456 -3.02 -1.06 -13.97
CA SER A 456 -3.85 -2.16 -13.49
C SER A 456 -5.10 -2.37 -14.34
N ARG A 457 -5.15 -1.85 -15.59
CA ARG A 457 -6.29 -1.93 -16.51
C ARG A 457 -7.60 -1.48 -15.86
N ASP A 458 -7.53 -0.45 -15.01
CA ASP A 458 -8.67 0.13 -14.31
C ASP A 458 -9.53 -0.89 -13.54
N LYS A 459 -8.89 -1.96 -13.03
CA LYS A 459 -9.53 -2.93 -12.12
C LYS A 459 -10.19 -2.24 -10.93
N ILE A 460 -9.61 -1.12 -10.51
CA ILE A 460 -10.24 -0.09 -9.68
C ILE A 460 -10.24 1.18 -10.53
N ARG A 461 -11.43 1.73 -10.77
CA ARG A 461 -11.65 2.91 -11.62
C ARG A 461 -11.22 4.17 -10.89
N PHE A 462 -10.43 5.03 -11.52
CA PHE A 462 -9.99 6.29 -10.92
C PHE A 462 -10.88 7.45 -11.37
N PHE A 463 -11.25 8.30 -10.42
CA PHE A 463 -11.95 9.57 -10.59
C PHE A 463 -11.30 10.63 -9.71
N ALA A 464 -11.38 11.89 -10.13
CA ALA A 464 -10.91 13.01 -9.34
C ALA A 464 -11.98 14.11 -9.26
N LEU A 465 -12.17 14.66 -8.06
CA LEU A 465 -13.06 15.77 -7.80
C LEU A 465 -12.24 16.96 -7.32
N ASN A 466 -12.08 17.94 -8.21
CA ASN A 466 -11.33 19.16 -7.96
C ASN A 466 -12.23 20.20 -7.29
N VAL A 467 -11.82 20.68 -6.12
CA VAL A 467 -12.55 21.72 -5.38
C VAL A 467 -12.01 23.08 -5.80
N GLU A 468 -12.77 23.81 -6.61
CA GLU A 468 -12.37 25.10 -7.17
C GLU A 468 -13.10 26.28 -6.49
N ASP A 469 -14.22 26.01 -5.82
CA ASP A 469 -15.01 26.96 -5.04
C ASP A 469 -14.27 27.36 -3.75
N PRO A 470 -13.84 28.64 -3.61
CA PRO A 470 -13.17 29.11 -2.41
C PRO A 470 -14.01 29.00 -1.12
N GLU A 471 -15.34 28.97 -1.22
CA GLU A 471 -16.23 28.80 -0.05
C GLU A 471 -16.15 27.40 0.54
N GLN A 472 -15.70 26.42 -0.25
CA GLN A 472 -15.53 25.02 0.17
C GLN A 472 -14.10 24.75 0.66
N CYS A 473 -13.30 25.80 0.79
CA CYS A 473 -11.88 25.74 1.10
C CYS A 473 -11.56 26.43 2.42
N GLU A 474 -10.85 25.72 3.29
CA GLU A 474 -10.38 26.24 4.57
C GLU A 474 -8.88 25.97 4.71
N ASN A 475 -8.12 26.90 5.27
CA ASN A 475 -6.68 26.71 5.47
C ASN A 475 -6.44 25.51 6.38
N GLY A 476 -5.39 24.72 6.10
CA GLY A 476 -4.95 23.69 7.03
C GLY A 476 -4.46 24.34 8.34
N ASP A 477 -4.50 23.61 9.46
CA ASP A 477 -4.07 24.11 10.77
C ASP A 477 -2.58 24.53 10.75
N ILE A 478 -1.74 23.86 9.94
CA ILE A 478 -0.33 24.25 9.74
C ILE A 478 -0.22 25.60 9.03
N GLU A 479 -1.00 25.79 7.96
CA GLU A 479 -1.03 27.05 7.21
C GLU A 479 -1.56 28.19 8.10
N ALA A 480 -2.63 27.94 8.85
CA ALA A 480 -3.15 28.87 9.85
C ALA A 480 -2.11 29.20 10.93
N GLY A 481 -1.34 28.20 11.40
CA GLY A 481 -0.25 28.36 12.34
C GLY A 481 0.92 29.21 11.83
N LEU A 482 1.21 29.16 10.53
CA LEU A 482 2.18 30.07 9.91
C LEU A 482 1.64 31.51 9.86
N PHE A 483 0.37 31.68 9.49
CA PHE A 483 -0.23 33.01 9.39
C PHE A 483 -0.38 33.68 10.76
N ASN A 484 -0.70 32.92 11.80
CA ASN A 484 -0.78 33.43 13.18
C ASN A 484 0.57 33.42 13.93
N LYS A 485 1.66 32.99 13.26
CA LYS A 485 3.03 32.91 13.78
C LYS A 485 3.24 31.92 14.94
N SER A 486 2.34 30.96 15.16
CA SER A 486 2.57 29.85 16.09
C SER A 486 3.60 28.83 15.56
N ILE A 487 3.81 28.80 14.24
CA ILE A 487 4.82 27.98 13.57
C ILE A 487 5.88 28.87 12.93
N ALA A 488 7.17 28.60 13.17
CA ALA A 488 8.25 29.39 12.61
C ALA A 488 8.37 29.19 11.09
N LYS A 489 8.45 30.29 10.31
CA LYS A 489 8.57 30.24 8.84
C LYS A 489 9.75 29.38 8.34
N GLY A 490 10.86 29.35 9.07
CA GLY A 490 12.06 28.54 8.73
C GLY A 490 11.95 27.05 9.09
N SER A 491 10.85 26.61 9.69
CA SER A 491 10.63 25.20 10.03
C SER A 491 10.13 24.37 8.85
N LEU A 492 9.64 25.00 7.78
CA LEU A 492 9.04 24.34 6.63
C LEU A 492 9.77 24.72 5.34
N THR A 493 9.94 23.76 4.45
CA THR A 493 10.55 23.93 3.11
C THR A 493 9.49 24.03 2.00
N TRP A 494 8.26 24.41 2.35
CA TRP A 494 7.08 24.26 1.50
C TRP A 494 6.95 25.33 0.41
N ASP A 495 6.76 24.88 -0.83
CA ASP A 495 6.24 25.72 -1.90
C ASP A 495 4.72 25.91 -1.77
N HIS A 496 4.14 26.79 -2.61
CA HIS A 496 2.71 27.08 -2.58
C HIS A 496 1.79 25.91 -2.94
N SER A 497 2.30 24.86 -3.60
CA SER A 497 1.50 23.69 -3.97
C SER A 497 1.20 22.81 -2.76
N TYR A 498 2.09 22.78 -1.76
CA TYR A 498 1.81 22.11 -0.48
C TYR A 498 0.63 22.75 0.25
N PHE A 499 0.52 24.09 0.28
CA PHE A 499 -0.61 24.76 0.92
C PHE A 499 -1.93 24.45 0.24
N ALA A 500 -1.96 24.46 -1.10
CA ALA A 500 -3.16 24.07 -1.85
C ALA A 500 -3.55 22.62 -1.57
N ARG A 501 -2.58 21.71 -1.57
CA ARG A 501 -2.77 20.29 -1.25
C ARG A 501 -3.32 20.07 0.17
N ASP A 502 -2.82 20.84 1.13
CA ASP A 502 -3.01 20.57 2.56
C ASP A 502 -4.22 21.31 3.19
N LYS A 503 -5.01 22.01 2.36
CA LYS A 503 -6.25 22.65 2.77
C LYS A 503 -7.28 21.66 3.32
N HIS A 504 -8.09 22.16 4.24
CA HIS A 504 -9.33 21.52 4.66
C HIS A 504 -10.44 21.78 3.64
N LEU A 505 -11.44 20.90 3.63
CA LEU A 505 -12.59 20.96 2.75
C LEU A 505 -13.89 21.10 3.53
N ARG A 506 -14.81 21.92 3.00
CA ARG A 506 -16.22 22.00 3.42
C ARG A 506 -17.10 21.77 2.20
N LEU A 507 -17.33 20.52 1.83
CA LEU A 507 -17.97 20.17 0.56
C LEU A 507 -19.47 20.50 0.58
N LYS A 508 -19.99 21.12 -0.48
CA LYS A 508 -21.43 21.24 -0.71
C LYS A 508 -21.98 19.86 -1.09
N SER A 509 -22.96 19.36 -0.33
CA SER A 509 -23.47 17.99 -0.47
C SER A 509 -24.07 17.70 -1.84
N GLY A 510 -24.83 18.65 -2.40
CA GLY A 510 -25.50 18.49 -3.70
C GLY A 510 -24.56 18.14 -4.84
N PRO A 511 -23.60 19.00 -5.19
CA PRO A 511 -22.61 18.72 -6.23
C PRO A 511 -21.77 17.47 -5.96
N PHE A 512 -21.45 17.19 -4.69
CA PHE A 512 -20.74 15.97 -4.31
C PHE A 512 -21.58 14.71 -4.63
N LEU A 513 -22.86 14.69 -4.26
CA LEU A 513 -23.79 13.60 -4.58
C LEU A 513 -24.03 13.48 -6.09
N GLY A 514 -24.12 14.60 -6.81
CA GLY A 514 -24.19 14.63 -8.28
C GLY A 514 -22.98 13.93 -8.91
N PHE A 515 -21.77 14.20 -8.39
CA PHE A 515 -20.57 13.50 -8.84
C PHE A 515 -20.58 12.01 -8.49
N LEU A 516 -21.06 11.62 -7.31
CA LEU A 516 -21.22 10.21 -6.96
C LEU A 516 -22.22 9.47 -7.85
N LYS A 517 -23.31 10.12 -8.29
CA LYS A 517 -24.22 9.56 -9.30
C LYS A 517 -23.50 9.28 -10.61
N HIS A 518 -22.66 10.21 -11.08
CA HIS A 518 -21.84 10.00 -12.27
C HIS A 518 -20.88 8.82 -12.12
N VAL A 519 -20.17 8.74 -10.99
CA VAL A 519 -19.26 7.61 -10.68
C VAL A 519 -20.02 6.29 -10.66
N ALA A 520 -21.19 6.24 -10.02
CA ALA A 520 -22.03 5.04 -9.91
C ALA A 520 -22.59 4.58 -11.27
N ALA A 521 -22.99 5.51 -12.13
CA ALA A 521 -23.38 5.21 -13.51
C ALA A 521 -22.25 4.52 -14.28
N LEU A 522 -21.01 4.91 -14.00
CA LEU A 522 -19.79 4.34 -14.57
C LEU A 522 -19.20 3.21 -13.72
N LEU A 523 -20.00 2.51 -12.90
CA LEU A 523 -19.57 1.35 -12.10
C LEU A 523 -20.40 0.09 -12.34
N ALA A 524 -21.32 0.12 -13.32
CA ALA A 524 -22.13 -1.04 -13.65
C ALA A 524 -21.25 -2.30 -13.86
N PRO A 525 -21.53 -3.42 -13.17
CA PRO A 525 -20.74 -4.64 -13.30
C PRO A 525 -20.65 -5.10 -14.76
N GLY A 526 -19.43 -5.40 -15.22
CA GLY A 526 -19.18 -5.83 -16.60
C GLY A 526 -19.17 -4.71 -17.64
N ASP A 527 -19.62 -3.50 -17.32
CA ASP A 527 -19.59 -2.37 -18.25
C ASP A 527 -18.25 -1.61 -18.11
N THR A 528 -17.22 -2.18 -18.72
CA THR A 528 -15.91 -1.54 -18.88
C THR A 528 -15.90 -0.53 -20.03
N GLU A 529 -16.86 -0.62 -20.95
CA GLU A 529 -16.95 0.23 -22.13
C GLU A 529 -17.40 1.64 -21.76
N ALA A 530 -18.43 1.80 -20.92
CA ALA A 530 -18.89 3.10 -20.47
C ALA A 530 -17.79 3.88 -19.73
N TYR A 531 -17.02 3.21 -18.86
CA TYR A 531 -15.88 3.84 -18.21
C TYR A 531 -14.79 4.24 -19.20
N SER A 532 -14.47 3.38 -20.16
CA SER A 532 -13.46 3.66 -21.19
C SER A 532 -13.88 4.84 -22.08
N ALA A 533 -15.15 4.88 -22.49
CA ALA A 533 -15.72 5.99 -23.24
C ALA A 533 -15.71 7.29 -22.43
N ALA A 534 -16.07 7.25 -21.15
CA ALA A 534 -15.98 8.40 -20.26
C ALA A 534 -14.54 8.89 -20.10
N ARG A 535 -13.55 7.99 -20.07
CA ARG A 535 -12.13 8.36 -20.07
C ARG A 535 -11.71 9.04 -21.36
N GLU A 536 -12.08 8.48 -22.50
CA GLU A 536 -11.75 9.03 -23.83
C GLU A 536 -12.43 10.38 -24.07
N ALA A 537 -13.63 10.57 -23.50
CA ALA A 537 -14.38 11.82 -23.52
C ALA A 537 -13.97 12.79 -22.40
N ASP A 538 -12.93 12.48 -21.62
CA ASP A 538 -12.43 13.36 -20.58
C ASP A 538 -13.50 13.69 -19.50
N LEU A 539 -14.31 12.71 -19.12
CA LEU A 539 -15.42 12.84 -18.15
C LEU A 539 -15.11 12.21 -16.78
N LEU A 540 -13.85 11.87 -16.49
CA LEU A 540 -13.47 11.27 -15.20
C LEU A 540 -13.12 12.30 -14.11
N HIS A 541 -13.08 13.58 -14.46
CA HIS A 541 -12.75 14.65 -13.53
C HIS A 541 -13.95 15.59 -13.35
N GLY A 542 -14.32 15.82 -12.09
CA GLY A 542 -15.30 16.82 -11.71
C GLY A 542 -14.62 18.09 -11.20
N TYR A 543 -15.27 19.24 -11.39
CA TYR A 543 -14.85 20.53 -10.85
C TYR A 543 -16.02 21.17 -10.10
N LEU A 544 -15.84 21.37 -8.80
CA LEU A 544 -16.80 22.09 -7.96
C LEU A 544 -16.55 23.59 -8.06
N LEU A 545 -17.43 24.29 -8.78
CA LEU A 545 -17.32 25.70 -9.09
C LEU A 545 -18.04 26.58 -8.05
N PRO A 546 -17.69 27.88 -7.96
CA PRO A 546 -18.44 28.86 -7.18
C PRO A 546 -19.95 28.79 -7.46
N GLY A 547 -20.76 29.02 -6.42
CA GLY A 547 -22.23 28.92 -6.52
C GLY A 547 -22.80 27.49 -6.47
N GLY A 548 -21.95 26.47 -6.27
CA GLY A 548 -22.39 25.08 -6.18
C GLY A 548 -22.63 24.41 -7.54
N GLY A 549 -21.94 24.87 -8.58
CA GLY A 549 -21.90 24.18 -9.87
C GLY A 549 -20.96 22.98 -9.84
N LEU A 550 -21.30 21.92 -10.57
CA LEU A 550 -20.40 20.84 -10.94
C LEU A 550 -20.32 20.79 -12.45
N VAL A 551 -19.10 20.71 -12.98
CA VAL A 551 -18.82 20.43 -14.38
C VAL A 551 -17.89 19.23 -14.47
N LEU A 552 -18.09 18.38 -15.47
CA LEU A 552 -17.19 17.28 -15.81
C LEU A 552 -16.25 17.74 -16.92
N GLY A 553 -14.97 17.37 -16.86
CA GLY A 553 -13.99 17.87 -17.82
C GLY A 553 -12.64 17.19 -17.86
N GLN A 554 -11.83 17.61 -18.83
CA GLN A 554 -10.52 17.06 -19.11
C GLN A 554 -9.52 17.25 -17.98
N LEU A 555 -8.55 16.35 -17.91
CA LEU A 555 -7.43 16.49 -17.01
C LEU A 555 -6.55 17.71 -17.37
N GLY A 556 -5.94 18.34 -16.37
CA GLY A 556 -4.96 19.41 -16.59
C GLY A 556 -5.54 20.80 -16.90
N VAL A 557 -6.85 21.00 -16.69
CA VAL A 557 -7.46 22.34 -16.70
C VAL A 557 -6.74 23.25 -15.72
N LYS A 558 -6.19 24.39 -16.19
CA LYS A 558 -5.42 25.31 -15.33
C LYS A 558 -6.29 26.25 -14.51
N ASN A 559 -7.45 26.61 -15.04
CA ASN A 559 -8.47 27.44 -14.40
C ASN A 559 -9.84 26.93 -14.86
N ALA A 560 -10.61 26.34 -13.94
CA ALA A 560 -11.87 25.69 -14.28
C ALA A 560 -12.94 26.71 -14.71
N THR A 561 -13.04 27.86 -14.06
CA THR A 561 -14.03 28.89 -14.40
C THR A 561 -13.81 29.46 -15.80
N GLU A 562 -12.57 29.86 -16.12
CA GLU A 562 -12.23 30.35 -17.46
C GLU A 562 -12.42 29.28 -18.54
N TRP A 563 -12.11 28.02 -18.21
CA TRP A 563 -12.30 26.90 -19.12
C TRP A 563 -13.77 26.66 -19.44
N VAL A 564 -14.64 26.68 -18.43
CA VAL A 564 -16.10 26.53 -18.62
C VAL A 564 -16.66 27.64 -19.50
N GLU A 565 -16.28 28.90 -19.26
CA GLU A 565 -16.72 30.03 -20.07
C GLU A 565 -16.25 29.90 -21.52
N LYS A 566 -15.00 29.48 -21.73
CA LYS A 566 -14.40 29.34 -23.06
C LYS A 566 -14.99 28.20 -23.88
N GLU A 567 -15.21 27.04 -23.26
CA GLU A 567 -15.71 25.84 -23.93
C GLU A 567 -17.24 25.78 -23.95
N ALA A 568 -17.93 26.76 -23.34
CA ALA A 568 -19.38 26.73 -23.11
C ALA A 568 -19.83 25.41 -22.46
N ALA A 569 -19.02 24.92 -21.51
CA ALA A 569 -19.27 23.65 -20.85
C ALA A 569 -20.54 23.73 -20.00
N GLU A 570 -21.34 22.67 -19.99
CA GLU A 570 -22.58 22.61 -19.23
C GLU A 570 -22.27 22.53 -17.73
N VAL A 571 -22.70 23.55 -16.98
CA VAL A 571 -22.59 23.57 -15.52
C VAL A 571 -23.88 23.06 -14.92
N SER A 572 -23.83 21.86 -14.34
CA SER A 572 -24.96 21.31 -13.62
C SER A 572 -24.99 21.89 -12.20
N THR A 573 -26.13 22.39 -11.77
CA THR A 573 -26.35 22.78 -10.36
C THR A 573 -27.22 21.74 -9.68
N TYR A 574 -26.98 21.51 -8.39
CA TYR A 574 -27.65 20.43 -7.65
C TYR A 574 -28.35 20.98 -6.40
N ASN A 575 -29.48 20.38 -6.03
CA ASN A 575 -30.03 20.54 -4.68
C ASN A 575 -29.21 19.77 -3.66
N ASP A 576 -29.48 19.95 -2.37
CA ASP A 576 -28.65 19.41 -1.28
C ASP A 576 -28.59 17.87 -1.24
N TRP A 577 -29.47 17.21 -2.01
CA TRP A 577 -29.61 15.75 -2.12
C TRP A 577 -29.12 15.21 -3.47
N GLY A 578 -28.49 16.04 -4.30
CA GLY A 578 -27.86 15.61 -5.55
C GLY A 578 -28.81 15.46 -6.74
N GLU A 579 -30.00 16.08 -6.74
CA GLU A 579 -30.82 16.22 -7.95
C GLU A 579 -30.48 17.50 -8.71
N PRO A 580 -30.41 17.47 -10.06
CA PRO A 580 -30.24 18.66 -10.86
C PRO A 580 -31.32 19.72 -10.55
N ARG A 581 -30.92 20.98 -10.42
CA ARG A 581 -31.87 22.12 -10.41
C ARG A 581 -32.05 22.58 -11.86
N TYR A 582 -33.25 22.40 -12.38
CA TYR A 582 -33.65 22.86 -13.72
C TYR A 582 -34.09 24.33 -13.72
#